data_AF-A0A643CYF0-F1
#
_entry.id   AF-A0A643CYF0-F1
#
_cell.length_a   1.000
_cell.length_b   1.000
_cell.length_c   1.000
_cell.angle_alpha   90.00
_cell.angle_beta   90.00
_cell.angle_gamma   90.00
#
_symmetry.space_group_name_H-M   'P 1'
#
loop_
_entity.id
_entity.type
_entity.pdbx_description
1 polymer ?
#
loop_
_entity_poly.entity_id
_entity_poly.type
_entity_poly.pdbx_seq_one_letter_code
_entity_poly.pdbx_strand_id
1 'polypeptide(L)' 'MRRLSILLAILIVINITACNSKTENYYKNHPSEAKEKAKECKESGTLSEDCINALKV' A
#
# COMPACT_ATOMS: atom_id res chain seq x y z
N MET A 1 -9.59 33.64 7.87
CA MET A 1 -8.63 33.20 6.83
C MET A 1 -7.53 32.29 7.37
N ARG A 2 -6.80 32.63 8.45
CA ARG A 2 -5.68 31.83 8.99
C ARG A 2 -6.04 30.38 9.38
N ARG A 3 -7.25 30.12 9.90
CA ARG A 3 -7.72 28.77 10.28
C ARG A 3 -8.09 27.88 9.07
N LEU A 4 -8.52 28.49 7.96
CA LEU A 4 -8.88 27.77 6.73
C LEU A 4 -7.62 27.20 6.06
N SER A 5 -6.52 27.97 6.08
CA SER A 5 -5.22 27.54 5.56
C SER A 5 -4.61 26.36 6.33
N ILE A 6 -4.86 26.28 7.65
CA ILE A 6 -4.40 25.15 8.47
C ILE A 6 -5.18 23.87 8.13
N LEU A 7 -6.50 23.98 7.94
CA LEU A 7 -7.34 22.85 7.52
C LEU A 7 -6.96 22.32 6.14
N LEU A 8 -6.66 23.21 5.19
CA LEU A 8 -6.18 22.84 3.87
C LEU A 8 -4.82 22.12 3.91
N ALA A 9 -3.90 22.57 4.76
CA ALA A 9 -2.59 21.94 4.92
C ALA A 9 -2.70 20.50 5.47
N ILE A 10 -3.62 20.25 6.41
CA ILE A 10 -3.86 18.91 6.97
C ILE A 10 -4.41 17.95 5.90
N LEU A 11 -5.33 18.41 5.05
CA LEU A 11 -5.91 17.58 3.98
C LEU A 11 -4.87 17.15 2.94
N ILE A 12 -3.86 17.98 2.64
CA ILE A 12 -2.81 17.65 1.67
C ILE A 12 -1.91 16.52 2.19
N VAL A 13 -1.58 16.50 3.49
CA VAL A 13 -0.72 15.45 4.09
C VAL A 13 -1.38 14.07 4.05
N ILE A 14 -2.71 13.99 4.21
CA ILE A 14 -3.45 12.71 4.25
C ILE A 14 -3.46 12.03 2.86
N ASN A 15 -3.29 12.78 1.77
CA ASN A 15 -3.31 12.24 0.40
C ASN A 15 -1.95 11.70 -0.09
N ILE A 16 -0.84 11.99 0.60
CA ILE A 16 0.51 11.49 0.21
C ILE A 16 0.72 10.04 0.68
N THR A 17 -0.11 9.55 1.61
CA THR A 17 -0.19 8.13 1.98
C THR A 17 -1.19 7.34 1.13
N ALA A 18 -1.40 7.74 -0.13
CA ALA A 18 -1.94 6.83 -1.12
C ALA A 18 -0.90 5.72 -1.34
N CYS A 19 -1.04 4.65 -0.56
CA CYS A 19 -0.21 3.45 -0.62
C CYS A 19 -0.21 2.94 -2.06
N ASN A 20 0.94 3.02 -2.73
CA ASN A 20 1.10 2.55 -4.11
C ASN A 20 1.15 1.01 -4.10
N SER A 21 -0.01 0.37 -3.94
CA SER A 21 -0.16 -1.09 -3.96
C SER A 21 0.27 -1.65 -5.32
N LYS A 22 1.11 -2.68 -5.31
CA LYS A 22 1.45 -3.42 -6.52
C LYS A 22 0.25 -4.30 -6.90
N THR A 23 0.00 -4.41 -8.20
CA THR A 23 -1.13 -5.20 -8.72
C THR A 23 -0.79 -6.68 -8.76
N GLU A 24 -1.82 -7.54 -8.83
CA GLU A 24 -1.64 -8.99 -9.04
C GLU A 24 -0.80 -9.28 -10.29
N ASN A 25 -1.00 -8.55 -11.38
CA ASN A 25 -0.24 -8.73 -12.62
C ASN A 25 1.25 -8.41 -12.46
N TYR A 26 1.60 -7.41 -11.64
CA TYR A 26 3.00 -7.15 -11.32
C TYR A 26 3.64 -8.38 -10.67
N TYR A 27 2.98 -8.94 -9.65
CA TYR A 27 3.48 -10.09 -8.91
C TYR A 27 3.53 -11.37 -9.75
N LYS A 28 2.59 -11.59 -10.67
CA LYS A 28 2.66 -12.70 -11.65
C LYS A 28 3.93 -12.66 -12.49
N ASN A 29 4.41 -11.46 -12.81
CA ASN A 29 5.64 -11.26 -13.57
C ASN A 29 6.90 -11.20 -12.66
N HIS A 30 6.72 -11.10 -11.34
CA HIS A 30 7.80 -10.98 -10.33
C HIS A 30 7.55 -11.97 -9.17
N PRO A 31 7.60 -13.29 -9.40
CA PRO A 31 7.21 -14.30 -8.41
C PRO A 31 8.12 -14.31 -7.16
N SER A 32 9.39 -13.91 -7.30
CA SER A 32 10.30 -13.79 -6.16
C SER A 32 9.84 -12.67 -5.21
N GLU A 33 9.45 -11.52 -5.73
CA GLU A 33 8.91 -10.42 -4.94
C GLU A 33 7.55 -10.76 -4.33
N ALA A 34 6.72 -11.54 -5.05
CA ALA A 34 5.45 -12.01 -4.53
C ALA A 34 5.65 -12.87 -3.27
N LYS A 35 6.61 -13.80 -3.30
CA LYS A 35 6.95 -14.66 -2.16
C LYS A 35 7.47 -13.87 -0.96
N GLU A 36 8.38 -12.92 -1.20
CA GLU A 36 8.91 -12.07 -0.15
C GLU A 36 7.80 -11.25 0.52
N LYS A 37 6.95 -10.61 -0.31
CA LYS A 37 5.82 -9.83 0.19
C LYS A 37 4.82 -10.69 0.96
N ALA A 38 4.44 -11.86 0.43
CA ALA A 38 3.54 -12.79 1.10
C ALA A 38 4.07 -13.21 2.49
N LYS A 39 5.38 -13.39 2.63
CA LYS A 39 6.03 -13.68 3.92
C LYS A 39 5.90 -12.48 4.88
N GLU A 40 6.21 -11.27 4.43
CA GLU A 40 6.04 -10.05 5.23
C GLU A 40 4.58 -9.88 5.69
N CYS A 41 3.62 -10.14 4.81
CA CYS A 41 2.19 -10.04 5.13
C CYS A 41 1.76 -11.05 6.19
N LYS A 42 2.29 -12.27 6.14
CA LYS A 42 2.04 -13.30 7.16
C LYS A 42 2.66 -12.93 8.51
N GLU A 43 3.87 -12.37 8.51
CA GLU A 43 4.58 -11.97 9.74
C GLU A 43 3.96 -10.73 10.38
N SER A 44 3.51 -9.76 9.58
CA SER A 44 2.86 -8.54 10.05
C SER A 44 1.39 -8.72 10.41
N GLY A 45 0.75 -9.84 10.00
CA GLY A 45 -0.69 -10.05 10.17
C GLY A 45 -1.57 -9.05 9.40
N THR A 46 -0.99 -8.33 8.42
CA THR A 46 -1.66 -7.26 7.68
C THR A 46 -2.27 -7.79 6.38
N LEU A 47 -3.50 -7.38 6.08
CA LEU A 47 -4.21 -7.69 4.83
C LEU A 47 -4.44 -6.43 4.00
N SER A 48 -3.37 -5.79 3.57
CA SER A 48 -3.45 -4.69 2.59
C SER A 48 -3.77 -5.24 1.19
N GLU A 49 -4.22 -4.37 0.28
CA GLU A 49 -4.43 -4.74 -1.12
C GLU A 49 -3.16 -5.32 -1.77
N ASP A 50 -2.00 -4.76 -1.43
CA ASP A 50 -0.68 -5.25 -1.85
C ASP A 50 -0.43 -6.69 -1.36
N CYS A 51 -0.75 -6.98 -0.09
CA CYS A 51 -0.67 -8.32 0.48
C CYS A 51 -1.63 -9.30 -0.20
N ILE A 52 -2.87 -8.87 -0.46
CA ILE A 52 -3.86 -9.69 -1.17
C ILE A 52 -3.36 -10.02 -2.58
N ASN A 53 -2.79 -9.05 -3.28
CA ASN A 53 -2.27 -9.25 -4.63
C ASN A 53 -1.04 -10.15 -4.65
N ALA A 54 -0.15 -10.04 -3.66
CA ALA A 54 1.02 -10.90 -3.51
C ALA A 54 0.64 -12.35 -3.16
N LEU A 55 -0.37 -12.56 -2.29
CA LEU A 55 -0.81 -13.88 -1.83
C LEU A 55 -1.62 -14.68 -2.88
N LYS A 56 -2.12 -14.01 -3.91
CA LYS A 56 -2.86 -14.65 -5.02
C LYS A 56 -1.95 -15.29 -6.07
N VAL A 57 -0.67 -14.94 -6.08
CA VAL A 57 0.34 -15.45 -7.03
C VAL A 57 1.04 -16.66 -6.44
#